data_AF-A0A9E4KM68-F1
#
_entry.id   AF-A0A9E4KM68-F1
#
_cell.length_a   1.000
_cell.length_b   1.000
_cell.length_c   1.000
_cell.angle_alpha   90.00
_cell.angle_beta   90.00
_cell.angle_gamma   90.00
#
_symmetry.space_group_name_H-M   'P 1'
#
loop_
_entity.id
_entity.type
_entity.pdbx_description
1 polymer ?
#
loop_
_entity_poly.entity_id
_entity_poly.type
_entity_poly.pdbx_seq_one_letter_code
_entity_poly.pdbx_strand_id
1 'polypeptide(L)'
;MAGRIVGGFAAALLLVSCTQDAGDELPVQPVGDLHDTMTWVLDPAADVIWGSTGWIITAQGAQDLTPTTEEGWDKVRHSAWVVAESGNLLLMPHLLPESDAEAWVEFARGMTRVAQQALAAVDAQDSDALFETGGNLYNVCLACHQVYARGEE
;
A
#
# COMPACT_ATOMS: atom_id res chain seq x y z
N MET A 1 12.52 -24.72 77.96
CA MET A 1 12.10 -25.82 77.06
C MET A 1 11.44 -25.17 75.87
N ALA A 2 12.17 -24.86 74.80
CA ALA A 2 12.58 -25.76 73.72
C ALA A 2 11.37 -26.24 72.88
N GLY A 3 11.28 -25.77 71.62
CA GLY A 3 10.34 -26.28 70.62
C GLY A 3 10.14 -25.35 69.42
N ARG A 4 11.07 -25.35 68.47
CA ARG A 4 10.89 -24.82 67.10
C ARG A 4 10.03 -25.79 66.30
N ILE A 5 9.10 -25.33 65.47
CA ILE A 5 8.80 -25.93 64.15
C ILE A 5 8.55 -24.79 63.15
N VAL A 6 9.32 -24.86 62.08
CA VAL A 6 9.30 -24.08 60.84
C VAL A 6 8.34 -24.76 59.86
N GLY A 7 7.68 -24.00 58.98
CA GLY A 7 7.08 -24.52 57.74
C GLY A 7 5.71 -23.94 57.50
N GLY A 8 5.38 -23.37 56.35
CA GLY A 8 6.10 -23.17 55.10
C GLY A 8 5.16 -22.35 54.22
N PHE A 9 5.70 -21.37 53.50
CA PHE A 9 4.96 -20.59 52.52
C PHE A 9 4.35 -21.54 51.47
N ALA A 10 3.04 -21.76 51.52
CA ALA A 10 2.31 -22.37 50.42
C ALA A 10 2.09 -21.30 49.34
N ALA A 11 3.14 -21.03 48.56
CA ALA A 11 3.03 -20.30 47.31
C ALA A 11 2.28 -21.18 46.32
N ALA A 12 0.97 -20.95 46.17
CA ALA A 12 0.21 -21.48 45.06
C ALA A 12 0.75 -20.82 43.78
N LEU A 13 1.65 -21.52 43.07
CA LEU A 13 2.01 -21.17 41.71
C LEU A 13 0.77 -21.31 40.83
N LEU A 14 0.09 -20.20 40.58
CA LEU A 14 -0.78 -20.02 39.43
C LEU A 14 0.12 -20.10 38.20
N LEU A 15 0.18 -21.28 37.58
CA LEU A 15 0.69 -21.42 36.22
C LEU A 15 -0.25 -20.66 35.30
N VAL A 16 0.03 -19.37 35.13
CA VAL A 16 -0.40 -18.59 33.98
C VAL A 16 0.22 -19.29 32.77
N SER A 17 -0.52 -20.23 32.20
CA SER A 17 -0.25 -20.72 30.87
C SER A 17 -0.45 -19.54 29.94
N CYS A 18 0.65 -18.95 29.46
CA CYS A 18 0.62 -18.09 28.30
C CYS A 18 0.08 -18.93 27.14
N THR A 19 -1.22 -18.86 26.87
CA THR A 19 -1.72 -19.09 25.52
C THR A 19 -1.16 -17.93 24.72
N GLN A 20 0.00 -18.16 24.10
CA GLN A 20 0.37 -17.36 22.93
C GLN A 20 -0.78 -17.59 21.95
N ASP A 21 -1.64 -16.59 21.80
CA ASP A 21 -2.44 -16.47 20.59
C ASP A 21 -1.41 -16.38 19.48
N ALA A 22 -1.09 -17.53 18.87
CA ALA A 22 -0.62 -17.57 17.52
C ALA A 22 -1.79 -16.98 16.74
N GLY A 23 -1.74 -15.67 16.49
CA GLY A 23 -2.73 -15.01 15.66
C GLY A 23 -2.85 -15.82 14.39
N ASP A 24 -4.07 -16.29 14.11
CA ASP A 24 -4.35 -17.12 12.96
C ASP A 24 -3.70 -16.48 11.73
N GLU A 25 -2.78 -17.20 11.08
CA GLU A 25 -2.19 -16.78 9.82
C GLU A 25 -3.34 -16.45 8.87
N LEU A 26 -3.32 -15.26 8.27
CA LEU A 26 -4.38 -14.84 7.35
C LEU A 26 -4.56 -15.94 6.29
N PRO A 27 -5.79 -16.39 5.98
CA PRO A 27 -6.02 -17.48 5.02
C PRO A 27 -5.82 -17.01 3.58
N VAL A 28 -4.60 -16.60 3.27
CA VAL A 28 -4.20 -15.99 1.99
C VAL A 28 -3.96 -17.08 0.96
N GLN A 29 -4.37 -16.81 -0.28
CA GLN A 29 -4.11 -17.65 -1.44
C GLN A 29 -3.31 -16.82 -2.44
N PRO A 30 -1.96 -16.83 -2.36
CA PRO A 30 -1.12 -16.12 -3.30
C PRO A 30 -1.36 -16.64 -4.72
N VAL A 31 -1.50 -15.72 -5.68
CA VAL A 31 -1.67 -16.04 -7.10
C VAL A 31 -0.44 -15.67 -7.94
N GLY A 32 0.54 -15.01 -7.33
CA GLY A 32 1.77 -14.55 -7.94
C GLY A 32 2.72 -13.99 -6.87
N ASP A 33 3.81 -13.36 -7.32
CA ASP A 33 4.79 -12.71 -6.45
C ASP A 33 4.69 -11.17 -6.50
N LEU A 34 5.71 -10.49 -5.95
CA LEU A 34 5.80 -9.04 -5.96
C LEU A 34 5.87 -8.47 -7.38
N HIS A 35 6.65 -9.09 -8.27
CA HIS A 35 6.80 -8.65 -9.65
C HIS A 35 5.47 -8.77 -10.40
N ASP A 36 4.74 -9.87 -10.20
CA ASP A 36 3.40 -10.04 -10.77
C ASP A 36 2.42 -8.98 -10.26
N THR A 37 2.45 -8.70 -8.95
CA THR A 37 1.59 -7.69 -8.34
C THR A 37 1.89 -6.29 -8.90
N MET A 38 3.17 -5.93 -9.01
CA MET A 38 3.57 -4.64 -9.59
C MET A 38 3.14 -4.54 -11.06
N THR A 39 3.44 -5.56 -11.87
CA THR A 39 3.22 -5.56 -13.31
C THR A 39 1.74 -5.60 -13.69
N TRP A 40 0.94 -6.42 -13.02
CA TRP A 40 -0.43 -6.73 -13.46
C TRP A 40 -1.52 -6.04 -12.65
N VAL A 41 -1.17 -5.46 -11.49
CA VAL A 41 -2.13 -4.75 -10.63
C VAL A 41 -1.77 -3.27 -10.52
N LEU A 42 -0.54 -2.93 -10.12
CA LEU A 42 -0.16 -1.55 -9.84
C LEU A 42 0.10 -0.71 -11.08
N ASP A 43 1.01 -1.15 -11.95
CA ASP A 43 1.42 -0.41 -13.15
C ASP A 43 0.23 -0.01 -14.03
N PRO A 44 -0.69 -0.92 -14.44
CA PRO A 44 -1.82 -0.53 -15.28
C PRO A 44 -2.78 0.45 -14.59
N ALA A 45 -2.89 0.40 -13.26
CA ALA A 45 -3.71 1.36 -12.51
C ALA A 45 -3.04 2.75 -12.43
N ALA A 46 -1.73 2.79 -12.18
CA ALA A 46 -0.97 4.04 -12.19
C ALA A 46 -0.97 4.70 -13.58
N ASP A 47 -0.81 3.92 -14.64
CA ASP A 47 -0.85 4.38 -16.04
C ASP A 47 -2.18 5.07 -16.39
N VAL A 48 -3.31 4.56 -15.88
CA VAL A 48 -4.60 5.22 -16.08
C VAL A 48 -4.64 6.58 -15.39
N ILE A 49 -4.10 6.69 -14.17
CA ILE A 49 -4.08 7.96 -13.45
C ILE A 49 -3.20 8.97 -14.20
N TRP A 50 -1.97 8.60 -14.55
CA TRP A 50 -1.06 9.49 -15.28
C TRP A 50 -1.60 9.86 -16.67
N GLY A 51 -2.17 8.88 -17.39
CA GLY A 51 -2.76 9.07 -18.71
C GLY A 51 -4.06 9.87 -18.73
N SER A 52 -4.57 10.29 -17.57
CA SER A 52 -5.79 11.10 -17.43
C SER A 52 -5.50 12.51 -16.91
N THR A 53 -4.25 12.97 -16.98
CA THR A 53 -3.85 14.28 -16.47
C THR A 53 -2.89 15.00 -17.41
N GLY A 54 -2.86 16.32 -17.33
CA GLY A 54 -1.92 17.13 -18.08
C GLY A 54 -2.18 17.16 -19.59
N TRP A 55 -1.10 17.35 -20.36
CA TRP A 55 -1.19 17.61 -21.79
C TRP A 55 -0.16 16.80 -22.58
N ILE A 56 -0.53 16.38 -23.77
CA ILE A 56 0.41 15.84 -24.76
C ILE A 56 0.57 16.81 -25.93
N ILE A 57 1.80 16.96 -26.41
CA ILE A 57 2.08 17.78 -27.59
C ILE A 57 1.98 16.88 -28.83
N THR A 58 1.03 17.19 -29.70
CA THR A 58 0.82 16.51 -30.98
C THR A 58 1.22 17.41 -32.14
N ALA A 59 1.25 16.86 -33.36
CA ALA A 59 1.45 17.67 -34.57
C ALA A 59 0.33 18.71 -34.78
N GLN A 60 -0.83 18.52 -34.14
CA GLN A 60 -2.00 19.40 -34.21
C GLN A 60 -2.04 20.43 -33.07
N GLY A 61 -1.13 20.35 -32.10
CA GLY A 61 -1.08 21.20 -30.91
C GLY A 61 -1.15 20.42 -29.60
N ALA A 62 -1.28 21.13 -28.49
CA ALA A 62 -1.45 20.52 -27.17
C ALA A 62 -2.85 19.92 -27.02
N GLN A 63 -2.94 18.67 -26.57
CA GLN A 63 -4.19 17.99 -26.25
C GLN A 63 -4.27 17.75 -24.74
N ASP A 64 -5.38 18.15 -24.14
CA ASP A 64 -5.71 17.90 -22.74
C ASP A 64 -6.06 16.42 -22.55
N LEU A 65 -5.53 15.80 -21.50
CA LEU A 65 -5.85 14.42 -21.13
C LEU A 65 -6.92 14.31 -20.04
N THR A 66 -7.33 15.44 -19.45
CA THR A 66 -8.31 15.48 -18.37
C THR A 66 -9.63 14.82 -18.80
N PRO A 67 -10.24 13.96 -17.97
CA PRO A 67 -11.54 13.39 -18.25
C PRO A 67 -12.60 14.49 -18.36
N THR A 68 -13.44 14.40 -19.38
CA THR A 68 -14.57 15.34 -19.61
C THR A 68 -15.93 14.66 -19.49
N THR A 69 -15.93 13.36 -19.22
CA THR A 69 -17.14 12.54 -19.05
C THR A 69 -17.11 11.83 -17.71
N GLU A 70 -18.30 11.52 -17.18
CA GLU A 70 -18.46 10.73 -15.96
C GLU A 70 -17.76 9.37 -16.07
N GLU A 71 -17.91 8.69 -17.22
CA GLU A 71 -17.21 7.42 -17.50
C GLU A 71 -15.68 7.56 -17.43
N GLY A 72 -15.13 8.67 -17.94
CA GLY A 72 -13.71 8.95 -17.86
C GLY A 72 -13.24 9.17 -16.43
N TRP A 73 -13.99 9.93 -15.64
CA TRP A 73 -13.71 10.14 -14.22
C TRP A 73 -13.82 8.84 -13.42
N ASP A 74 -14.80 7.99 -13.71
CA ASP A 74 -14.97 6.69 -13.07
C ASP A 74 -13.84 5.71 -13.40
N LYS A 75 -13.26 5.81 -14.61
CA LYS A 75 -12.07 5.04 -14.95
C LYS A 75 -10.86 5.43 -14.08
N VAL A 76 -10.67 6.73 -13.83
CA VAL A 76 -9.62 7.22 -12.91
C VAL A 76 -9.94 6.80 -11.48
N ARG A 77 -11.20 6.94 -11.04
CA ARG A 77 -11.68 6.51 -9.73
C ARG A 77 -11.35 5.05 -9.46
N HIS A 78 -11.70 4.17 -10.39
CA HIS A 78 -11.41 2.73 -10.29
C HIS A 78 -9.92 2.49 -10.09
N SER A 79 -9.09 3.14 -10.91
CA SER A 79 -7.64 2.95 -10.86
C SER A 79 -7.03 3.49 -9.58
N ALA A 80 -7.51 4.63 -9.07
CA ALA A 80 -7.12 5.16 -7.77
C ALA A 80 -7.49 4.21 -6.61
N TRP A 81 -8.65 3.55 -6.66
CA TRP A 81 -8.99 2.49 -5.70
C TRP A 81 -8.04 1.30 -5.79
N VAL A 82 -7.70 0.85 -7.00
CA VAL A 82 -6.72 -0.23 -7.18
C VAL A 82 -5.37 0.14 -6.56
N VAL A 83 -4.85 1.35 -6.80
CA VAL A 83 -3.60 1.82 -6.16
C VAL A 83 -3.74 1.91 -4.64
N ALA A 84 -4.88 2.40 -4.12
CA ALA A 84 -5.11 2.53 -2.69
C ALA A 84 -5.08 1.18 -1.98
N GLU A 85 -5.83 0.21 -2.50
CA GLU A 85 -5.91 -1.15 -1.94
C GLU A 85 -4.65 -1.96 -2.18
N SER A 86 -3.91 -1.65 -3.25
CA SER A 86 -2.61 -2.26 -3.49
C SER A 86 -1.60 -1.92 -2.40
N GLY A 87 -1.73 -0.77 -1.73
CA GLY A 87 -0.94 -0.47 -0.53
C GLY A 87 -1.19 -1.48 0.59
N ASN A 88 -2.41 -2.00 0.72
CA ASN A 88 -2.71 -3.09 1.65
C ASN A 88 -2.19 -4.44 1.12
N LEU A 89 -2.30 -4.69 -0.19
CA LEU A 89 -1.78 -5.91 -0.81
C LEU A 89 -0.27 -6.07 -0.57
N LEU A 90 0.50 -4.99 -0.70
CA LEU A 90 1.96 -5.03 -0.45
C LEU A 90 2.31 -5.40 1.00
N LEU A 91 1.37 -5.33 1.95
CA LEU A 91 1.58 -5.75 3.34
C LEU A 91 1.28 -7.23 3.58
N MET A 92 0.86 -7.97 2.54
CA MET A 92 0.55 -9.39 2.65
C MET A 92 1.84 -10.21 2.83
N PRO A 93 1.82 -11.29 3.65
CA PRO A 93 3.05 -11.99 4.04
C PRO A 93 3.95 -12.44 2.89
N HIS A 94 3.38 -12.86 1.76
CA HIS A 94 4.11 -13.33 0.58
C HIS A 94 4.72 -12.21 -0.27
N LEU A 95 4.36 -10.94 -0.02
CA LEU A 95 4.86 -9.76 -0.74
C LEU A 95 5.81 -8.91 0.11
N LEU A 96 6.04 -9.29 1.37
CA LEU A 96 6.97 -8.59 2.24
C LEU A 96 8.43 -8.87 1.83
N PRO A 97 9.31 -7.85 1.86
CA PRO A 97 10.73 -8.07 1.61
C PRO A 97 11.39 -8.86 2.74
N GLU A 98 12.49 -9.55 2.44
CA GLU A 98 13.27 -10.30 3.44
C GLU A 98 13.89 -9.38 4.52
N SER A 99 14.09 -8.10 4.21
CA SER A 99 14.70 -7.09 5.08
C SER A 99 14.00 -5.73 4.98
N ASP A 100 14.25 -4.87 5.97
CA ASP A 100 13.74 -3.49 6.03
C ASP A 100 12.22 -3.33 5.98
N ALA A 101 11.46 -4.24 6.59
CA ALA A 101 9.99 -4.24 6.57
C ALA A 101 9.34 -2.92 7.07
N GLU A 102 10.02 -2.15 7.94
CA GLU A 102 9.49 -0.85 8.41
C GLU A 102 9.41 0.18 7.27
N ALA A 103 10.46 0.31 6.46
CA ALA A 103 10.46 1.24 5.33
C ALA A 103 9.44 0.81 4.28
N TRP A 104 9.35 -0.49 4.01
CA TRP A 104 8.34 -1.08 3.14
C TRP A 104 6.91 -0.70 3.58
N VAL A 105 6.59 -0.88 4.86
CA VAL A 105 5.28 -0.55 5.42
C VAL A 105 4.94 0.92 5.22
N GLU A 106 5.91 1.83 5.40
CA GLU A 106 5.64 3.25 5.19
C GLU A 106 5.52 3.66 3.73
N PHE A 107 6.23 3.03 2.80
CA PHE A 107 6.01 3.24 1.37
C PHE A 107 4.63 2.74 0.94
N ALA A 108 4.24 1.54 1.38
CA ALA A 108 2.93 0.95 1.08
C ALA A 108 1.77 1.83 1.59
N ARG A 109 1.88 2.33 2.83
CA ARG A 109 0.92 3.30 3.38
C ARG A 109 0.98 4.65 2.69
N GLY A 110 2.17 5.09 2.28
CA GLY A 110 2.37 6.31 1.48
C GLY A 110 1.59 6.26 0.18
N MET A 111 1.63 5.12 -0.51
CA MET A 111 0.88 4.89 -1.74
C MET A 111 -0.63 4.97 -1.51
N THR A 112 -1.15 4.34 -0.43
CA THR A 112 -2.57 4.47 -0.05
C THR A 112 -2.96 5.94 0.20
N ARG A 113 -2.12 6.71 0.91
CA ARG A 113 -2.39 8.14 1.19
C ARG A 113 -2.42 8.97 -0.09
N VAL A 114 -1.49 8.75 -1.02
CA VAL A 114 -1.49 9.46 -2.31
C VAL A 114 -2.70 9.08 -3.15
N ALA A 115 -3.08 7.80 -3.17
CA ALA A 115 -4.28 7.36 -3.89
C ALA A 115 -5.57 7.99 -3.31
N GLN A 116 -5.64 8.22 -2.00
CA GLN A 116 -6.75 8.96 -1.37
C GLN A 116 -6.82 10.42 -1.85
N GLN A 117 -5.68 11.05 -2.15
CA GLN A 117 -5.66 12.39 -2.77
C GLN A 117 -6.24 12.33 -4.18
N ALA A 118 -5.92 11.29 -4.96
CA ALA A 118 -6.48 11.10 -6.30
C ALA A 118 -8.00 10.92 -6.24
N LEU A 119 -8.49 10.10 -5.29
CA LEU A 119 -9.93 9.90 -5.10
C LEU A 119 -10.64 11.22 -4.75
N ALA A 120 -10.04 12.05 -3.88
CA ALA A 120 -10.59 13.37 -3.56
C ALA A 120 -10.61 14.31 -4.78
N ALA A 121 -9.55 14.32 -5.59
CA ALA A 121 -9.50 15.10 -6.83
C ALA A 121 -10.55 14.62 -7.85
N VAL A 122 -10.74 13.30 -7.98
CA VAL A 122 -11.77 12.71 -8.85
C VAL A 122 -13.18 13.04 -8.37
N ASP A 123 -13.44 13.02 -7.06
CA ASP A 123 -14.73 13.43 -6.48
C ASP A 123 -15.05 14.91 -6.76
N ALA A 124 -14.03 15.75 -6.72
CA ALA A 124 -14.14 17.17 -7.05
C ALA A 124 -14.11 17.46 -8.56
N GLN A 125 -13.77 16.47 -9.39
CA GLN A 125 -13.39 16.65 -10.80
C GLN A 125 -12.34 17.76 -10.99
N ASP A 126 -11.36 17.82 -10.08
CA ASP A 126 -10.30 18.82 -10.04
C ASP A 126 -9.07 18.32 -10.82
N SER A 127 -8.91 18.84 -12.04
CA SER A 127 -7.83 18.45 -12.95
C SER A 127 -6.45 18.85 -12.46
N ASP A 128 -6.34 19.99 -11.80
CA ASP A 128 -5.06 20.52 -11.30
C ASP A 128 -4.61 19.68 -10.10
N ALA A 129 -5.53 19.40 -9.17
CA ALA A 129 -5.26 18.51 -8.03
C ALA A 129 -4.94 17.08 -8.48
N LEU A 130 -5.61 16.58 -9.53
CA LEU A 130 -5.31 15.26 -10.07
C LEU A 130 -3.92 15.21 -10.71
N PHE A 131 -3.51 16.26 -11.45
CA PHE A 131 -2.17 16.38 -12.02
C PHE A 131 -1.08 16.44 -10.93
N GLU A 132 -1.27 17.24 -9.88
CA GLU A 132 -0.37 17.27 -8.73
C GLU A 132 -0.26 15.89 -8.07
N THR A 133 -1.38 15.19 -7.93
CA THR A 133 -1.40 13.83 -7.39
C THR A 133 -0.61 12.86 -8.26
N GLY A 134 -0.67 12.99 -9.59
CA GLY A 134 0.16 12.19 -10.50
C GLY A 134 1.66 12.32 -10.20
N GLY A 135 2.13 13.53 -9.90
CA GLY A 135 3.51 13.78 -9.46
C GLY A 135 3.83 13.18 -8.09
N ASN A 136 2.91 13.29 -7.13
CA ASN A 136 3.06 12.67 -5.81
C ASN A 136 3.11 11.14 -5.90
N LEU A 137 2.32 10.55 -6.80
CA LEU A 137 2.29 9.12 -7.06
C LEU A 137 3.64 8.65 -7.62
N TYR A 138 4.18 9.38 -8.60
CA TYR A 138 5.52 9.11 -9.11
C TYR A 138 6.58 9.13 -8.01
N ASN A 139 6.54 10.13 -7.13
CA ASN A 139 7.53 10.28 -6.06
C ASN A 139 7.47 9.14 -5.03
N VAL A 140 6.28 8.66 -4.66
CA VAL A 140 6.17 7.53 -3.72
C VAL A 140 6.63 6.21 -4.35
N CYS A 141 6.30 5.98 -5.62
CA CYS A 141 6.80 4.81 -6.36
C CYS A 141 8.32 4.85 -6.48
N LEU A 142 8.89 6.00 -6.89
CA LEU A 142 10.32 6.19 -7.02
C LEU A 142 11.05 5.97 -5.69
N ALA A 143 10.52 6.50 -4.58
CA ALA A 143 11.12 6.32 -3.26
C ALA A 143 11.21 4.85 -2.84
N CYS A 144 10.18 4.06 -3.12
CA CYS A 144 10.17 2.62 -2.88
C CYS A 144 11.14 1.88 -3.81
N HIS A 145 11.07 2.15 -5.12
CA HIS A 145 11.87 1.46 -6.14
C HIS A 145 13.38 1.73 -5.96
N GLN A 146 13.74 2.92 -5.48
CA GLN A 146 15.12 3.23 -5.11
C GLN A 146 15.66 2.37 -3.96
N VAL A 147 14.83 1.68 -3.19
CA VAL A 147 15.27 0.77 -2.11
C VAL A 147 15.14 -0.68 -2.56
N TYR A 148 14.01 -1.04 -3.17
CA TYR A 148 13.63 -2.45 -3.39
C TYR A 148 13.70 -2.94 -4.84
N ALA A 149 13.88 -2.05 -5.83
CA ALA A 149 13.93 -2.42 -7.27
C ALA A 149 15.27 -2.08 -7.93
N ARG A 150 16.37 -2.00 -7.16
CA ARG A 150 17.70 -1.73 -7.73
C ARG A 150 18.20 -2.97 -8.49
N GLY A 151 18.30 -2.87 -9.81
CA GLY A 151 18.92 -3.89 -10.67
C GLY A 151 17.97 -4.64 -11.60
N GLU A 152 16.70 -4.26 -11.64
CA GLU A 152 15.74 -4.70 -12.66
C GLU A 152 15.70 -3.63 -13.76
N GLU A 153 16.42 -3.88 -14.86
CA GLU A 153 16.27 -3.18 -16.17
C GLU A 153 15.32 -3.95 -17.07
#